data_AF-A0A7K4GXK7-F1
#
_entry.id   AF-A0A7K4GXK7-F1
#
_cell.length_a   1.000
_cell.length_b   1.000
_cell.length_c   1.000
_cell.angle_alpha   90.00
_cell.angle_beta   90.00
_cell.angle_gamma   90.00
#
_symmetry.space_group_name_H-M   'P 1'
#
loop_
_entity.id
_entity.type
_entity.pdbx_description
1 polymer ?
#
loop_
_entity_poly.entity_id
_entity_poly.type
_entity_poly.pdbx_seq_one_letter_code
_entity_poly.pdbx_strand_id
1 'polypeptide(L)'
;MFKPLFLNEQAAIDDCSNSIDVLKSLGVNSISINPMNIQKGTLTEYLWFQNRYRPPWFYSLFKCIKKSVNEGDLNTTRILCDPSGAGTKRGIHNCLKRKCENSAKTILKNFVLSQDITELEKQEYECTCRKKYNLKKVFY
;
A
#
# COMPACT_ATOMS: atom_id res chain seq x y z
N MET A 1 10.02 -3.19 -1.03
CA MET A 1 9.24 -2.75 -2.21
C MET A 1 7.86 -3.36 -2.09
N PHE A 2 6.76 -2.65 -2.39
CA PHE A 2 5.41 -3.17 -2.21
C PHE A 2 4.71 -3.44 -3.55
N LYS A 3 4.23 -4.69 -3.70
CA LYS A 3 3.64 -5.26 -4.92
C LYS A 3 4.54 -5.17 -6.17
N PRO A 4 5.73 -5.81 -6.16
CA PRO A 4 6.54 -5.99 -7.38
C PRO A 4 5.78 -6.78 -8.46
N LEU A 5 6.36 -6.82 -9.66
CA LEU A 5 5.85 -7.64 -10.76
C LEU A 5 5.65 -9.10 -10.34
N PHE A 6 4.63 -9.73 -10.91
CA PHE A 6 4.25 -11.14 -10.70
C PHE A 6 3.68 -11.48 -9.33
N LEU A 7 3.62 -10.55 -8.38
CA LEU A 7 2.88 -10.73 -7.14
C LEU A 7 1.45 -10.20 -7.26
N ASN A 8 0.48 -11.02 -6.82
CA ASN A 8 -0.86 -10.55 -6.54
C ASN A 8 -0.88 -9.71 -5.24
N GLU A 9 -1.98 -9.01 -4.96
CA GLU A 9 -2.11 -8.15 -3.78
C GLU A 9 -1.91 -8.92 -2.48
N GLN A 10 -2.47 -10.13 -2.34
CA GLN A 10 -2.37 -10.90 -1.11
C GLN A 10 -0.94 -11.37 -0.86
N ALA A 11 -0.24 -11.87 -1.88
CA ALA A 11 1.18 -12.22 -1.80
C ALA A 11 2.05 -11.00 -1.46
N ALA A 12 1.76 -9.83 -2.04
CA ALA A 12 2.47 -8.59 -1.72
C ALA A 12 2.24 -8.12 -0.27
N ILE A 13 1.03 -8.32 0.26
CA ILE A 13 0.72 -8.07 1.68
C ILE A 13 1.56 -9.00 2.56
N ASP A 14 1.52 -10.30 2.27
CA ASP A 14 2.16 -11.30 3.13
C ASP A 14 3.70 -11.16 3.10
N ASP A 15 4.28 -10.97 1.92
CA ASP A 15 5.72 -10.75 1.74
C ASP A 15 6.22 -9.48 2.46
N CYS A 16 5.52 -8.36 2.29
CA CYS A 16 5.90 -7.10 2.90
C CYS A 16 5.67 -7.12 4.42
N SER A 17 4.58 -7.72 4.91
CA SER A 17 4.36 -7.85 6.36
C SER A 17 5.43 -8.72 7.02
N ASN A 18 5.78 -9.86 6.43
CA ASN A 18 6.85 -10.73 6.95
C ASN A 18 8.19 -9.98 6.97
N SER A 19 8.49 -9.21 5.92
CA SER A 19 9.72 -8.40 5.87
C SER A 19 9.76 -7.36 6.99
N ILE A 20 8.63 -6.71 7.30
CA ILE A 20 8.54 -5.74 8.40
C ILE A 20 8.79 -6.43 9.73
N ASP A 21 8.21 -7.62 9.96
CA ASP A 21 8.40 -8.37 11.21
C ASP A 21 9.87 -8.75 11.43
N VAL A 22 10.57 -9.20 10.37
CA VAL A 22 12.02 -9.47 10.45
C VAL A 22 12.78 -8.18 10.78
N LEU A 23 12.51 -7.06 10.09
CA LEU A 23 13.23 -5.81 10.31
C LEU A 23 13.03 -5.25 11.72
N LYS A 24 11.82 -5.37 12.29
CA LYS A 24 11.55 -5.03 13.69
C LYS A 24 12.37 -5.88 14.64
N SER A 25 12.44 -7.20 14.40
CA SER A 25 13.23 -8.10 15.25
C SER A 25 14.73 -7.80 15.27
N LEU A 26 15.22 -7.15 14.20
CA LEU A 26 16.61 -6.68 14.08
C LEU A 26 16.84 -5.28 14.70
N GLY A 27 15.80 -4.65 15.26
CA GLY A 27 15.91 -3.32 15.89
C GLY A 27 16.03 -2.17 14.89
N VAL A 28 15.57 -2.33 13.65
CA VAL A 28 15.60 -1.27 12.63
C VAL A 28 14.66 -0.13 13.03
N ASN A 29 15.17 1.08 13.17
CA ASN A 29 14.42 2.23 13.67
C ASN A 29 13.47 2.86 12.63
N SER A 30 13.64 2.55 11.34
CA SER A 30 12.84 3.12 10.26
C SER A 30 12.76 2.19 9.05
N ILE A 31 11.54 1.96 8.57
CA ILE A 31 11.25 1.09 7.42
C ILE A 31 10.51 1.91 6.36
N SER A 32 11.06 1.96 5.15
CA SER A 32 10.43 2.62 4.00
C SER A 32 9.69 1.60 3.13
N ILE A 33 8.37 1.70 3.10
CA ILE A 33 7.52 0.92 2.20
C ILE A 33 7.33 1.73 0.92
N ASN A 34 7.72 1.15 -0.21
CA ASN A 34 7.68 1.81 -1.52
C ASN A 34 6.71 1.07 -2.46
N PRO A 35 5.44 1.49 -2.55
CA PRO A 35 4.48 0.98 -3.52
C PRO A 35 4.94 1.17 -4.95
N MET A 36 4.83 0.12 -5.76
CA MET A 36 5.19 0.18 -7.16
C MET A 36 4.36 1.19 -7.96
N ASN A 37 5.02 1.89 -8.87
CA ASN A 37 4.40 2.71 -9.90
C ASN A 37 4.84 2.28 -11.30
N ILE A 38 4.16 2.78 -12.32
CA ILE A 38 4.44 2.48 -13.73
C ILE A 38 5.42 3.52 -14.27
N GLN A 39 6.69 3.13 -14.43
CA GLN A 39 7.73 3.96 -15.04
C GLN A 39 7.87 3.69 -16.54
N LYS A 40 8.20 4.74 -17.32
CA LYS A 40 8.32 4.62 -18.78
C LYS A 40 9.46 3.68 -19.18
N GLY A 41 9.26 2.91 -20.24
CA GLY A 41 10.29 2.03 -20.80
C GLY A 41 10.61 0.81 -19.93
N THR A 42 9.76 0.47 -18.97
CA THR A 42 9.94 -0.68 -18.08
C THR A 42 9.09 -1.88 -18.50
N LEU A 43 9.50 -3.08 -18.11
CA LEU A 43 8.66 -4.29 -18.24
C LEU A 43 7.30 -4.12 -17.55
N THR A 44 7.27 -3.37 -16.44
CA THR A 44 6.03 -3.04 -15.72
C THR A 44 5.06 -2.25 -16.60
N GLU A 45 5.56 -1.27 -17.36
CA GLU A 45 4.73 -0.51 -18.31
C GLU A 45 4.23 -1.39 -19.46
N TYR A 46 5.09 -2.25 -20.01
CA TYR A 46 4.68 -3.22 -21.03
C TYR A 46 3.52 -4.11 -20.56
N LEU A 47 3.65 -4.73 -19.38
CA LEU A 47 2.60 -5.60 -18.82
C LEU A 47 1.35 -4.81 -18.42
N TRP A 48 1.51 -3.57 -17.97
CA TRP A 48 0.39 -2.68 -17.66
C TRP A 48 -0.43 -2.33 -18.92
N PHE A 49 0.23 -2.03 -20.05
CA PHE A 49 -0.47 -1.82 -21.33
C PHE A 49 -1.26 -3.05 -21.79
N GLN A 50 -0.77 -4.25 -21.46
CA GLN A 50 -1.48 -5.50 -21.75
C GLN A 50 -2.57 -5.85 -20.71
N ASN A 51 -2.86 -4.96 -19.75
CA ASN A 51 -3.76 -5.21 -18.60
C ASN A 51 -3.36 -6.44 -17.76
N ARG A 52 -2.08 -6.84 -17.82
CA ARG A 52 -1.52 -7.97 -17.05
C ARG A 52 -0.92 -7.54 -15.71
N TYR A 53 -0.84 -6.24 -15.47
CA TYR A 53 -0.40 -5.67 -14.21
C TYR A 53 -1.23 -4.43 -13.86
N ARG A 54 -1.42 -4.18 -12.57
CA ARG A 54 -1.94 -2.93 -12.02
C ARG A 54 -1.06 -2.46 -10.86
N PRO A 55 -0.91 -1.15 -10.65
CA PRO A 55 -0.37 -0.63 -9.39
C PRO A 55 -1.15 -1.15 -8.16
N PRO A 56 -0.53 -1.14 -6.96
CA PRO A 56 -1.16 -1.61 -5.73
C PRO A 56 -2.42 -0.81 -5.36
N TRP A 57 -3.32 -1.45 -4.59
CA TRP A 57 -4.39 -0.73 -3.89
C TRP A 57 -3.83 -0.04 -2.64
N PHE A 58 -4.39 1.12 -2.28
CA PHE A 58 -4.17 1.67 -0.93
C PHE A 58 -4.66 0.69 0.13
N TYR A 59 -5.78 -0.01 -0.14
CA TYR A 59 -6.33 -1.01 0.76
C TYR A 59 -5.33 -2.12 1.11
N SER A 60 -4.52 -2.55 0.14
CA SER A 60 -3.51 -3.58 0.38
C SER A 60 -2.36 -3.04 1.21
N LEU A 61 -1.89 -1.82 0.91
CA LEU A 61 -0.86 -1.16 1.71
C LEU A 61 -1.30 -1.00 3.16
N PHE A 62 -2.52 -0.52 3.40
CA PHE A 62 -3.03 -0.35 4.76
C PHE A 62 -3.22 -1.69 5.47
N LYS A 63 -3.68 -2.72 4.74
CA LYS A 63 -3.80 -4.06 5.31
C LYS A 63 -2.43 -4.64 5.67
N CYS A 64 -1.42 -4.43 4.83
CA CYS A 64 -0.04 -4.81 5.11
C CYS A 64 0.43 -4.15 6.41
N ILE A 65 0.39 -2.82 6.49
CA ILE A 65 0.86 -2.07 7.66
C ILE A 65 0.13 -2.54 8.93
N LYS A 66 -1.20 -2.58 8.91
CA LYS A 66 -2.00 -3.03 10.07
C LYS A 66 -1.75 -4.47 10.49
N LYS A 67 -1.35 -5.34 9.56
CA LYS A 67 -0.98 -6.73 9.88
C LYS A 67 0.39 -6.81 10.56
N SER A 68 1.29 -5.87 10.26
CA SER A 68 2.71 -5.97 10.62
C SER A 68 3.18 -5.01 11.72
N VAL A 69 2.36 -4.10 12.22
CA VAL A 69 2.75 -3.23 13.34
C VAL A 69 1.59 -3.02 14.32
N ASN A 70 1.94 -2.85 15.60
CA ASN A 70 1.07 -2.32 16.65
C ASN A 70 1.62 -0.99 17.20
N GLU A 71 0.90 -0.36 18.13
CA GLU A 71 1.32 0.92 18.75
C GLU A 71 2.70 0.84 19.43
N GLY A 72 2.99 -0.27 20.11
CA GLY A 72 4.29 -0.49 20.75
C GLY A 72 5.45 -0.57 19.75
N ASP A 73 5.22 -1.23 18.61
CA ASP A 73 6.21 -1.30 17.52
C ASP A 73 6.53 0.11 16.98
N LEU A 74 5.50 0.95 16.80
CA LEU A 74 5.62 2.29 16.21
C LEU A 74 6.36 3.30 17.10
N ASN A 75 6.50 3.01 18.39
CA ASN A 75 7.32 3.81 19.31
C ASN A 75 8.83 3.63 19.08
N THR A 76 9.24 2.51 18.46
CA THR A 76 10.66 2.18 18.23
C THR A 76 11.01 2.16 16.75
N THR A 77 10.06 1.78 15.91
CA THR A 77 10.23 1.57 14.47
C THR A 77 9.24 2.43 13.70
N ARG A 78 9.74 3.44 12.98
CA ARG A 78 8.90 4.29 12.14
C ARG A 78 8.61 3.64 10.79
N ILE A 79 7.36 3.71 10.33
CA ILE A 79 6.96 3.31 8.99
C ILE A 79 6.83 4.55 8.10
N LEU A 80 7.60 4.59 7.02
CA LEU A 80 7.61 5.67 6.04
C LEU A 80 7.03 5.17 4.72
N CYS A 81 6.18 5.97 4.07
CA CYS A 81 5.64 5.66 2.75
C CYS A 81 5.13 6.94 2.07
N ASP A 82 5.84 7.41 1.04
CA ASP A 82 5.43 8.55 0.21
C ASP A 82 5.43 8.16 -1.29
N PRO A 83 4.33 7.55 -1.77
CA PRO A 83 4.31 6.94 -3.09
C PRO A 83 4.21 7.99 -4.21
N SER A 84 5.17 7.98 -5.13
CA SER A 84 5.12 8.89 -6.29
C SER A 84 3.93 8.59 -7.19
N GLY A 85 3.18 9.63 -7.55
CA GLY A 85 1.98 9.49 -8.38
C GLY A 85 0.76 8.89 -7.64
N ALA A 86 0.73 8.97 -6.31
CA ALA A 86 -0.39 8.54 -5.47
C ALA A 86 -1.76 9.02 -6.00
N GLY A 87 -2.70 8.09 -6.18
CA GLY A 87 -4.05 8.34 -6.68
C GLY A 87 -4.16 8.54 -8.19
N THR A 88 -3.07 8.41 -8.95
CA THR A 88 -3.08 8.47 -10.42
C THR A 88 -3.15 7.07 -11.04
N LYS A 89 -3.44 6.99 -12.34
CA LYS A 89 -3.46 5.72 -13.10
C LYS A 89 -2.16 4.92 -13.02
N ARG A 90 -1.02 5.61 -12.89
CA ARG A 90 0.32 5.01 -12.90
C ARG A 90 0.91 4.80 -11.50
N GLY A 91 0.33 5.38 -10.45
CA GLY A 91 0.76 5.16 -9.06
C GLY A 91 -0.22 4.29 -8.28
N ILE A 92 0.03 4.08 -6.99
CA ILE A 92 -0.90 3.41 -6.07
C ILE A 92 -2.27 4.10 -6.11
N HIS A 93 -3.34 3.32 -6.28
CA HIS A 93 -4.70 3.85 -6.32
C HIS A 93 -5.75 2.78 -6.06
N ASN A 94 -6.94 3.23 -5.64
CA ASN A 94 -8.10 2.36 -5.51
C ASN A 94 -8.92 2.31 -6.82
N CYS A 95 -9.78 3.29 -7.05
CA CYS A 95 -10.70 3.35 -8.19
C CYS A 95 -10.61 4.62 -9.03
N LEU A 96 -9.63 5.48 -8.74
CA LEU A 96 -9.38 6.77 -9.40
C LEU A 96 -10.49 7.81 -9.19
N LYS A 97 -11.56 7.49 -8.44
CA LYS A 97 -12.53 8.50 -8.00
C LYS A 97 -11.85 9.44 -7.02
N ARG A 98 -11.80 10.73 -7.34
CA ARG A 98 -11.11 11.77 -6.56
C ARG A 98 -11.37 11.69 -5.04
N LYS A 99 -12.63 11.50 -4.63
CA LYS A 99 -13.00 11.38 -3.19
C LYS A 99 -12.35 10.17 -2.52
N CYS A 100 -12.33 9.02 -3.20
CA CYS A 100 -11.73 7.79 -2.69
C CYS A 100 -10.21 7.91 -2.59
N GLU A 101 -9.55 8.41 -3.64
CA GLU A 101 -8.08 8.55 -3.64
C GLU A 101 -7.60 9.62 -2.67
N ASN A 102 -8.32 10.75 -2.55
CA ASN A 102 -7.96 11.80 -1.59
C ASN A 102 -8.12 11.31 -0.14
N SER A 103 -9.21 10.59 0.17
CA SER A 103 -9.40 9.98 1.49
C SER A 103 -8.24 9.05 1.84
N ALA A 104 -7.85 8.14 0.93
CA ALA A 104 -6.73 7.23 1.16
C ALA A 104 -5.39 7.96 1.32
N LYS A 105 -5.09 8.96 0.48
CA LYS A 105 -3.87 9.77 0.62
C LYS A 105 -3.81 10.52 1.96
N THR A 106 -4.93 11.10 2.40
CA THR A 106 -5.01 11.79 3.69
C THR A 106 -4.75 10.84 4.85
N ILE A 107 -5.39 9.66 4.83
CA ILE A 107 -5.15 8.61 5.84
C ILE A 107 -3.67 8.22 5.88
N LEU A 108 -3.06 7.92 4.72
CA LEU A 108 -1.65 7.56 4.65
C LEU A 108 -0.73 8.67 5.17
N LYS A 109 -0.98 9.92 4.76
CA LYS A 109 -0.18 11.07 5.19
C LYS A 109 -0.28 11.27 6.70
N ASN A 110 -1.48 11.19 7.26
CA ASN A 110 -1.68 11.35 8.70
C ASN A 110 -0.95 10.25 9.47
N PHE A 111 -1.13 8.98 9.07
CA PHE A 111 -0.41 7.85 9.66
C PHE A 111 1.11 8.04 9.61
N VAL A 112 1.69 8.42 8.46
CA VAL A 112 3.15 8.61 8.35
C VAL A 112 3.65 9.72 9.26
N LEU A 113 2.87 10.80 9.45
CA LEU A 113 3.24 11.90 10.33
C LEU A 113 3.09 11.56 11.81
N SER A 114 1.95 10.98 12.21
CA SER A 114 1.63 10.69 13.61
C SER A 114 2.24 9.38 14.13
N GLN A 115 2.49 8.41 13.24
CA GLN A 115 2.76 7.01 13.58
C GLN A 115 1.67 6.39 14.48
N ASP A 116 0.43 6.86 14.33
CA ASP A 116 -0.74 6.36 15.05
C ASP A 116 -1.50 5.37 14.17
N ILE A 117 -1.56 4.10 14.59
CA ILE A 117 -2.20 3.03 13.82
C ILE A 117 -3.70 3.25 13.63
N THR A 118 -4.36 3.98 14.53
CA THR A 118 -5.79 4.28 14.46
C THR A 118 -6.13 5.17 13.26
N GLU A 119 -5.17 5.94 12.72
CA GLU A 119 -5.34 6.67 11.46
C GLU A 119 -5.72 5.73 10.30
N LEU A 120 -5.19 4.50 10.28
CA LEU A 120 -5.49 3.48 9.27
C LEU A 120 -6.82 2.73 9.53
N GLU A 121 -7.47 3.00 10.65
CA GLU A 121 -8.78 2.47 11.03
C GLU A 121 -9.90 3.48 10.79
N LYS A 122 -9.57 4.77 10.70
CA LYS A 122 -10.53 5.82 10.34
C LYS A 122 -11.29 5.43 9.08
N GLN A 123 -12.60 5.68 9.13
CA GLN A 123 -13.52 5.24 8.10
C GLN A 123 -13.08 5.80 6.74
N GLU A 124 -12.57 4.91 5.89
CA GLU A 124 -12.30 5.23 4.50
C GLU A 124 -13.60 5.71 3.85
N TYR A 125 -13.48 6.63 2.88
CA TYR A 125 -14.62 6.98 2.03
C TYR A 125 -15.34 5.72 1.53
N GLU A 126 -16.60 5.54 1.94
CA GLU A 126 -17.39 4.38 1.57
C GLU A 126 -17.55 4.32 0.04
N CYS A 127 -16.81 3.39 -0.56
CA CYS A 127 -16.72 3.28 -2.00
C CYS A 127 -17.07 1.86 -2.45
N THR A 128 -17.89 1.77 -3.49
CA THR A 128 -18.23 0.49 -4.13
C THR A 128 -16.99 -0.27 -4.65
N CYS A 129 -15.86 0.42 -4.86
CA CYS A 129 -14.62 -0.23 -5.26
C CYS A 129 -14.01 -1.16 -4.20
N ARG A 130 -14.38 -1.02 -2.92
CA ARG A 130 -13.97 -1.94 -1.87
C ARG A 130 -14.46 -3.37 -2.13
N LYS A 131 -15.68 -3.52 -2.67
CA LYS A 131 -16.20 -4.82 -3.11
C LYS A 131 -15.35 -5.41 -4.25
N LYS A 132 -15.00 -4.58 -5.24
CA LYS A 132 -14.12 -4.98 -6.35
C LYS A 132 -12.73 -5.38 -5.85
N TYR A 133 -12.17 -4.66 -4.88
CA TYR A 133 -10.90 -5.01 -4.25
C TYR A 133 -10.97 -6.40 -3.59
N ASN A 134 -11.99 -6.65 -2.77
CA ASN A 134 -12.16 -7.93 -2.08
C ASN A 134 -12.22 -9.13 -3.05
N LEU A 135 -12.84 -8.94 -4.22
CA LEU A 135 -12.89 -9.95 -5.28
C LEU A 135 -11.53 -10.11 -5.99
N LYS A 136 -10.78 -9.02 -6.19
CA LYS A 136 -9.56 -9.03 -7.00
C LYS A 136 -8.28 -9.35 -6.25
N LYS A 137 -8.23 -9.15 -4.93
CA LYS A 137 -6.98 -9.25 -4.13
C LYS A 137 -6.23 -10.59 -4.27
N VAL A 138 -6.92 -11.67 -4.62
CA VAL A 138 -6.35 -13.02 -4.75
C VAL A 138 -5.87 -13.30 -6.19
N PHE A 139 -6.47 -12.62 -7.18
CA PHE A 139 -6.22 -12.90 -8.60
C PHE A 139 -5.28 -11.89 -9.28
N TYR A 140 -5.15 -10.68 -8.72
CA TYR A 140 -4.38 -9.58 -9.30
C TYR A 140 -3.40 -8.99 -8.31
#